data_AF-A0A2D9LVI0-F1
#
_entry.id   AF-A0A2D9LVI0-F1
#
_cell.length_a   1.000
_cell.length_b   1.000
_cell.length_c   1.000
_cell.angle_alpha   90.00
_cell.angle_beta   90.00
_cell.angle_gamma   90.00
#
_symmetry.space_group_name_H-M   'P 1'
#
loop_
_entity.id
_entity.type
_entity.pdbx_description
1 polymer ?
#
loop_
_entity_poly.entity_id
_entity_poly.type
_entity_poly.pdbx_seq_one_letter_code
_entity_poly.pdbx_strand_id
1 'polypeptide(L)'
;MGGEVVKAEHSETGDAVRSLNVSTRGIGMHTGGLNTVFEQLNRGNQSMGINLEVAEGQETVRSLATTVDVLVTNLTPHQHQCYGLTYEDIIAVNPKNI
;
A
#
# COMPACT_ATOMS: atom_id res chain seq x y z
N MET A 1 15.18 -4.50 -12.47
CA MET A 1 15.54 -3.25 -11.78
C MET A 1 15.36 -3.50 -10.30
N GLY A 2 16.39 -3.25 -9.49
CA GLY A 2 16.44 -3.67 -8.08
C GLY A 2 16.22 -2.48 -7.15
N GLY A 3 15.14 -2.54 -6.39
CA GLY A 3 14.84 -1.65 -5.26
C GLY A 3 14.07 -2.46 -4.22
N GLU A 4 14.26 -2.13 -2.95
CA GLU A 4 13.45 -2.69 -1.87
C GLU A 4 12.08 -2.04 -1.90
N VAL A 5 11.02 -2.85 -1.92
CA VAL A 5 9.64 -2.37 -2.00
C VAL A 5 8.90 -2.87 -0.78
N VAL A 6 8.38 -1.94 0.02
CA VAL A 6 7.50 -2.23 1.16
C VAL A 6 6.10 -1.78 0.81
N LYS A 7 5.16 -2.73 0.75
CA LYS A 7 3.75 -2.46 0.52
C LYS A 7 3.06 -2.22 1.86
N ALA A 8 2.63 -0.98 2.10
CA ALA A 8 1.74 -0.64 3.21
C ALA A 8 0.29 -0.98 2.82
N GLU A 9 -0.37 -1.81 3.62
CA GLU A 9 -1.74 -2.29 3.36
C GLU A 9 -2.59 -2.29 4.63
N HIS A 10 -3.91 -2.39 4.51
CA HIS A 10 -4.78 -2.38 5.70
C HIS A 10 -4.42 -3.54 6.65
N SER A 11 -4.27 -3.23 7.94
CA SER A 11 -3.68 -4.15 8.92
C SER A 11 -4.39 -5.51 9.08
N GLU A 12 -5.71 -5.56 8.87
CA GLU A 12 -6.49 -6.80 9.03
C GLU A 12 -6.85 -7.47 7.70
N THR A 13 -7.20 -6.66 6.70
CA THR A 13 -7.77 -7.13 5.42
C THR A 13 -6.74 -7.16 4.29
N GLY A 14 -5.66 -6.41 4.43
CA GLY A 14 -4.63 -6.21 3.42
C GLY A 14 -5.14 -5.56 2.13
N ASP A 15 -4.40 -5.75 1.04
CA ASP A 15 -4.83 -5.38 -0.31
C ASP A 15 -6.08 -6.16 -0.73
N ALA A 16 -7.05 -5.48 -1.34
CA ALA A 16 -8.29 -6.10 -1.82
C ALA A 16 -8.06 -7.33 -2.70
N VAL A 17 -6.99 -7.36 -3.50
CA VAL A 17 -6.64 -8.50 -4.35
C VAL A 17 -6.34 -9.76 -3.54
N ARG A 18 -5.89 -9.65 -2.28
CA ARG A 18 -5.70 -10.82 -1.39
C ARG A 18 -6.98 -11.63 -1.20
N SER A 19 -8.14 -10.96 -1.24
CA SER A 19 -9.46 -11.57 -1.07
C SER A 19 -10.09 -12.03 -2.38
N LEU A 20 -9.44 -11.79 -3.54
CA LEU A 20 -9.99 -12.11 -4.86
C LEU A 20 -9.30 -13.32 -5.48
N ASN A 21 -10.10 -14.19 -6.09
CA ASN A 21 -9.65 -15.20 -7.04
C ASN A 21 -10.05 -14.76 -8.45
N VAL A 22 -9.06 -14.64 -9.34
CA VAL A 22 -9.29 -14.31 -10.75
C VAL A 22 -8.95 -15.54 -11.60
N SER A 23 -9.94 -16.02 -12.35
CA SER A 23 -9.78 -17.17 -13.23
C SER A 23 -10.51 -16.96 -14.56
N THR A 24 -10.33 -17.89 -15.50
CA THR A 24 -11.09 -17.90 -16.75
C THR A 24 -12.60 -18.06 -16.55
N ARG A 25 -13.05 -18.44 -15.34
CA ARG A 25 -14.47 -18.54 -14.96
C ARG A 25 -15.03 -17.27 -14.33
N GLY A 26 -14.21 -16.21 -14.23
CA GLY A 26 -14.59 -14.93 -13.63
C GLY A 26 -13.85 -14.64 -12.33
N ILE A 27 -14.39 -13.67 -11.59
CA ILE A 27 -13.86 -13.19 -10.30
C ILE A 27 -14.73 -13.76 -9.18
N GLY A 28 -14.10 -14.36 -8.19
CA GLY A 28 -14.74 -14.86 -6.97
C GLY A 28 -13.93 -14.52 -5.72
N MET A 29 -14.43 -14.94 -4.56
CA MET A 29 -13.70 -14.78 -3.30
C MET A 29 -12.60 -15.84 -3.20
N HIS A 30 -11.41 -15.42 -2.76
CA HIS A 30 -10.34 -16.33 -2.39
C HIS A 30 -10.66 -16.96 -1.03
N THR A 31 -10.61 -18.30 -0.94
CA THR A 31 -11.09 -19.05 0.23
C THR A 31 -9.96 -19.65 1.08
N GLY A 32 -8.71 -19.38 0.75
CA GLY A 32 -7.54 -19.81 1.53
C GLY A 32 -6.41 -20.39 0.68
N GLY A 33 -5.26 -20.62 1.30
CA GLY A 33 -4.04 -21.04 0.61
C GLY A 33 -3.41 -19.91 -0.22
N LEU A 34 -2.50 -20.28 -1.12
CA LEU A 34 -1.74 -19.34 -1.95
C LEU A 34 -2.66 -18.60 -2.93
N ASN A 35 -2.73 -17.27 -2.84
CA ASN A 35 -3.41 -16.44 -3.83
C ASN A 35 -2.45 -16.12 -4.98
N THR A 36 -2.48 -16.91 -6.04
CA THR A 36 -1.55 -16.78 -7.17
C THR A 36 -1.60 -15.43 -7.87
N VAL A 37 -2.75 -14.76 -7.87
CA VAL A 37 -2.91 -13.41 -8.45
C VAL A 37 -2.13 -12.40 -7.62
N PHE A 38 -2.34 -12.40 -6.30
CA PHE A 38 -1.62 -11.51 -5.40
C PHE A 38 -0.10 -11.74 -5.47
N GLU A 39 0.33 -13.01 -5.44
CA GLU A 39 1.74 -13.40 -5.49
C GLU A 39 2.43 -13.04 -6.81
N GLN A 40 1.70 -13.02 -7.93
CA GLN A 40 2.26 -12.56 -9.20
C GLN A 40 2.43 -11.04 -9.23
N LEU A 41 1.47 -10.30 -8.69
CA LEU A 41 1.46 -8.84 -8.73
C LEU A 41 2.39 -8.18 -7.71
N ASN A 42 2.69 -8.85 -6.59
CA ASN A 42 3.47 -8.28 -5.48
C ASN A 42 4.74 -9.10 -5.17
N ARG A 43 5.20 -9.95 -6.10
CA ARG A 43 6.39 -10.78 -5.90
C ARG A 43 7.61 -9.93 -5.58
N GLY A 44 8.31 -10.30 -4.50
CA GLY A 44 9.54 -9.63 -4.09
C GLY A 44 9.31 -8.36 -3.26
N ASN A 45 8.06 -7.93 -3.08
CA ASN A 45 7.72 -6.87 -2.15
C ASN A 45 7.64 -7.45 -0.73
N GLN A 46 8.13 -6.69 0.24
CA GLN A 46 7.77 -6.87 1.65
C GLN A 46 6.37 -6.27 1.89
N SER A 47 5.70 -6.72 2.95
CA SER A 47 4.36 -6.25 3.31
C SER A 47 4.31 -5.78 4.75
N MET A 48 3.62 -4.67 4.99
CA MET A 48 3.41 -4.10 6.32
C MET A 48 1.95 -3.67 6.48
N GLY A 49 1.30 -4.20 7.51
CA GLY A 49 -0.08 -3.83 7.86
C GLY A 49 -0.13 -2.51 8.62
N ILE A 50 -0.80 -1.50 8.08
CA ILE A 50 -1.00 -0.18 8.70
C ILE A 50 -2.46 0.23 8.55
N ASN A 51 -3.08 0.65 9.65
CA ASN A 51 -4.42 1.22 9.61
C ASN A 51 -4.36 2.75 9.43
N LEU A 52 -4.64 3.25 8.22
CA LEU A 52 -4.66 4.70 7.93
C LEU A 52 -5.90 5.43 8.48
N GLU A 53 -6.89 4.71 8.99
CA GLU A 53 -8.10 5.31 9.59
C GLU A 53 -7.84 5.91 10.97
N VAL A 54 -6.69 5.60 11.58
CA VAL A 54 -6.26 6.16 12.87
C VAL A 54 -5.03 7.05 12.72
N ALA A 55 -4.95 8.09 13.54
CA ALA A 55 -3.88 9.09 13.46
C ALA A 55 -2.47 8.49 13.57
N GLU A 56 -2.30 7.46 14.40
CA GLU A 56 -1.02 6.77 14.56
C GLU A 56 -0.54 6.07 13.28
N GLY A 57 -1.46 5.45 12.53
CA GLY A 57 -1.10 4.80 11.26
C GLY A 57 -0.75 5.80 10.17
N GLN A 58 -1.45 6.94 10.14
CA GLN A 58 -1.10 8.04 9.23
C GLN A 58 0.29 8.60 9.54
N GLU A 59 0.59 8.80 10.83
CA GLU A 59 1.92 9.26 11.27
C GLU A 59 3.02 8.25 10.95
N THR A 60 2.73 6.96 11.11
CA THR A 60 3.65 5.89 10.73
C THR A 60 4.03 5.99 9.25
N VAL A 61 3.05 6.18 8.35
CA VAL A 61 3.33 6.33 6.90
C VAL A 61 4.12 7.60 6.60
N ARG A 62 3.78 8.74 7.22
CA ARG A 62 4.56 9.98 7.05
C ARG A 62 6.00 9.83 7.55
N SER A 63 6.20 9.14 8.68
CA SER A 63 7.54 8.86 9.19
C SER A 63 8.33 7.98 8.21
N LEU A 64 7.71 6.96 7.61
CA LEU A 64 8.35 6.12 6.60
C LEU A 64 8.64 6.89 5.30
N ALA A 65 7.78 7.84 4.93
CA ALA A 65 7.99 8.70 3.77
C ALA A 65 9.30 9.52 3.88
N THR A 66 9.80 9.78 5.09
CA THR A 66 11.09 10.44 5.31
C THR A 66 12.30 9.58 4.93
N THR A 67 12.14 8.26 4.84
CA THR A 67 13.26 7.32 4.64
C THR A 67 13.26 6.66 3.27
N VAL A 68 12.16 6.73 2.52
CA VAL A 68 12.05 6.11 1.19
C VAL A 68 12.40 7.11 0.08
N ASP A 69 12.96 6.60 -1.02
CA ASP A 69 13.27 7.41 -2.19
C ASP A 69 12.02 7.76 -3.02
N VAL A 70 11.04 6.86 -3.03
CA VAL A 70 9.81 6.98 -3.85
C VAL A 70 8.61 6.51 -3.04
N LEU A 71 7.53 7.30 -3.03
CA LEU A 71 6.24 6.90 -2.47
C LEU A 71 5.22 6.74 -3.61
N VAL A 72 4.67 5.53 -3.77
CA VAL A 72 3.67 5.25 -4.81
C VAL A 72 2.32 4.94 -4.15
N THR A 73 1.27 5.59 -4.64
CA THR A 73 -0.09 5.39 -4.14
C THR A 73 -1.11 5.49 -5.26
N ASN A 74 -2.13 4.64 -5.20
CA ASN A 74 -3.32 4.70 -6.04
C ASN A 74 -4.58 5.03 -5.22
N LEU A 75 -4.41 5.56 -4.01
CA LEU A 75 -5.53 6.09 -3.23
C LEU A 75 -6.20 7.25 -3.98
N THR A 76 -7.48 7.48 -3.70
CA THR A 76 -8.20 8.60 -4.30
C THR A 76 -7.68 9.94 -3.76
N PRO A 77 -7.82 11.05 -4.51
CA PRO A 77 -7.40 12.38 -4.02
C PRO A 77 -8.04 12.76 -2.68
N HIS A 78 -9.29 12.35 -2.46
CA HIS A 78 -9.97 12.57 -1.18
C HIS A 78 -9.28 11.82 -0.04
N GLN A 79 -8.87 10.56 -0.25
CA GLN A 79 -8.14 9.79 0.75
C GLN A 79 -6.75 10.36 1.03
N HIS A 80 -6.04 10.88 0.02
CA HIS A 80 -4.78 11.59 0.24
C HIS A 80 -4.97 12.77 1.20
N GLN A 81 -6.01 13.57 1.00
CA GLN A 81 -6.34 14.69 1.88
C GLN A 81 -6.73 14.22 3.28
N CYS A 82 -7.58 13.20 3.40
CA CYS A 82 -8.02 12.67 4.69
C CYS A 82 -6.87 12.07 5.52
N TYR A 83 -5.87 11.47 4.86
CA TYR A 83 -4.76 10.80 5.54
C TYR A 83 -3.51 11.68 5.66
N GLY A 84 -3.51 12.89 5.11
CA GLY A 84 -2.34 13.78 5.08
C GLY A 84 -1.18 13.16 4.31
N LEU A 85 -1.48 12.65 3.12
CA LEU A 85 -0.55 12.01 2.17
C LEU A 85 -0.63 12.68 0.80
N THR A 86 -0.97 13.97 0.75
CA THR A 86 -0.90 14.76 -0.49
C THR A 86 0.55 14.97 -0.90
N TYR A 87 0.77 15.37 -2.15
CA TYR A 87 2.12 15.70 -2.63
C TYR A 87 2.80 16.73 -1.73
N GLU A 88 2.04 17.75 -1.31
CA GLU A 88 2.49 18.81 -0.42
C GLU A 88 2.89 18.28 0.96
N ASP A 89 2.13 17.34 1.52
CA ASP A 89 2.44 16.71 2.81
C ASP A 89 3.74 15.90 2.73
N ILE A 90 3.93 15.14 1.64
CA ILE A 90 5.10 14.27 1.46
C ILE A 90 6.36 15.10 1.17
N ILE A 91 6.29 16.09 0.28
CA ILE A 91 7.46 16.91 -0.07
C ILE A 91 7.91 17.80 1.11
N ALA A 92 6.98 18.16 2.00
CA ALA A 92 7.31 18.91 3.22
C ALA A 92 8.19 18.11 4.18
N VAL A 93 8.02 16.79 4.25
CA VAL A 93 8.79 15.90 5.13
C VAL A 93 9.99 15.25 4.42
N ASN A 94 9.95 15.13 3.09
CA ASN A 94 11.05 14.61 2.29
C ASN A 94 11.14 15.33 0.92
N PRO A 95 11.90 16.44 0.83
CA PRO A 95 12.02 17.21 -0.41
C PRO A 95 12.72 16.48 -1.57
N LYS A 96 13.33 15.32 -1.31
CA LYS A 96 14.02 14.49 -2.31
C LYS A 96 13.14 13.36 -2.84
N ASN A 97 11.99 13.12 -2.21
CA ASN A 97 11.06 12.09 -2.63
C ASN A 97 10.49 12.45 -4.01
N ILE A 98 10.36 11.43 -4.87
CA ILE A 98 9.75 11.55 -6.21
C ILE A 98 8.32 11.05 -6.17
#